data_AF-A0A0G0GT94-F1
#
_entry.id   AF-A0A0G0GT94-F1
#
_cell.length_a   1.000
_cell.length_b   1.000
_cell.length_c   1.000
_cell.angle_alpha   90.00
_cell.angle_beta   90.00
_cell.angle_gamma   90.00
#
_symmetry.space_group_name_H-M   'P 1'
#
loop_
_entity.id
_entity.type
_entity.pdbx_description
1 polymer ?
#
loop_
_entity_poly.entity_id
_entity_poly.type
_entity_poly.pdbx_seq_one_letter_code
_entity_poly.pdbx_strand_id
1 'polypeptide(L)'
;MVFVLGNKIAQAKDSSDNFLSGEVNGSVKIETSDDDKDGEENKKNDSSVTRDNDDDGIIDSKDQDDDGDGILDLKDLKPLDNDNDGQNDDVDQDTKIKRRAVKAKIKATREAFKQEWETKRETIKKELELKREKAKTKLETLKENIKSERDEIKAKIKETRIEGREKALERFDGAIERLTNLKDRILERMSALELKEVDVTKAESFIATAETKLNTAKTKTVEANALLAFSIDELTLENKTKLRTLTQEIQTLLKETRDALKDSVKALRETIKIKIETKTKVETSTTTETNQ
;
A
#
# COMPACT_ATOMS: atom_id res chain seq x y z
N MET A 1 -20.97 -68.93 -20.62
CA MET A 1 -20.56 -68.57 -21.99
C MET A 1 -19.19 -67.94 -21.87
N VAL A 2 -18.17 -68.66 -22.35
CA VAL A 2 -16.73 -68.40 -22.28
C VAL A 2 -16.28 -67.93 -23.67
N PHE A 3 -15.40 -66.93 -23.76
CA PHE A 3 -14.39 -66.66 -24.82
C PHE A 3 -13.64 -65.40 -24.31
N VAL A 4 -12.41 -65.41 -23.78
CA VAL A 4 -11.09 -65.88 -24.26
C VAL A 4 -10.73 -65.34 -25.63
N LEU A 5 -9.66 -64.53 -25.68
CA LEU A 5 -8.50 -64.52 -26.59
C LEU A 5 -7.79 -63.16 -26.33
N GLY A 6 -6.48 -63.02 -26.10
CA GLY A 6 -5.36 -63.93 -26.23
C GLY A 6 -4.11 -63.10 -26.60
N ASN A 7 -3.11 -63.15 -25.72
CA ASN A 7 -1.66 -63.02 -25.95
C ASN A 7 -1.11 -62.32 -27.21
N LYS A 8 -0.11 -61.45 -27.00
CA LYS A 8 1.27 -61.79 -27.41
C LYS A 8 2.35 -60.98 -26.69
N ILE A 9 3.15 -61.75 -25.96
CA ILE A 9 4.50 -61.48 -25.46
C ILE A 9 5.47 -61.49 -26.65
N ALA A 10 6.47 -60.60 -26.64
CA ALA A 10 7.73 -60.81 -27.34
C ALA A 10 8.88 -60.23 -26.51
N GLN A 11 9.71 -61.15 -26.01
CA GLN A 11 11.04 -60.93 -25.43
C GLN A 11 12.08 -60.80 -26.54
N ALA A 12 13.16 -60.07 -26.30
CA ALA A 12 14.52 -60.36 -26.78
C ALA A 12 15.49 -59.63 -25.84
N LYS A 13 16.18 -60.31 -24.92
CA LYS A 13 17.37 -61.17 -25.05
C LYS A 13 18.69 -60.39 -25.03
N ASP A 14 19.46 -60.73 -23.99
CA ASP A 14 20.90 -60.59 -23.73
C ASP A 14 21.80 -60.15 -24.88
N SER A 15 22.78 -59.31 -24.53
CA SER A 15 24.19 -59.47 -24.93
C SER A 15 25.09 -58.69 -23.97
N SER A 16 25.56 -59.38 -22.95
CA SER A 16 26.86 -59.12 -22.32
C SER A 16 27.99 -59.44 -23.31
N ASP A 17 29.12 -58.76 -23.11
CA ASP A 17 30.43 -58.93 -23.75
C ASP A 17 30.68 -58.12 -25.04
N ASN A 18 31.35 -56.98 -24.87
CA ASN A 18 32.61 -56.79 -25.60
C ASN A 18 33.60 -55.93 -24.81
N PHE A 19 34.66 -56.58 -24.36
CA PHE A 19 35.87 -56.02 -23.80
C PHE A 19 36.78 -55.61 -24.96
N LEU A 20 37.02 -54.32 -25.19
CA LEU A 20 38.11 -53.86 -26.05
C LEU A 20 38.70 -52.57 -25.49
N SER A 21 39.93 -52.72 -25.05
CA SER A 21 40.94 -51.74 -24.66
C SER A 21 40.94 -50.45 -25.49
N GLY A 22 41.06 -49.31 -24.80
CA GLY A 22 41.44 -48.04 -25.39
C GLY A 22 41.56 -46.93 -24.34
N GLU A 23 42.74 -46.79 -23.73
CA GLU A 23 43.13 -45.52 -23.13
C GLU A 23 43.12 -44.44 -24.21
N VAL A 24 42.24 -43.44 -24.10
CA VAL A 24 42.45 -42.13 -24.72
C VAL A 24 41.97 -41.06 -23.74
N ASN A 25 42.93 -40.31 -23.21
CA ASN A 25 42.73 -39.04 -22.54
C ASN A 25 41.74 -38.16 -23.32
N GLY A 26 40.58 -37.85 -22.72
CA GLY A 26 39.58 -37.00 -23.33
C GLY A 26 38.60 -36.48 -22.28
N SER A 27 38.75 -35.20 -21.94
CA SER A 27 37.83 -34.37 -21.14
C SER A 27 36.37 -34.80 -21.25
N VAL A 28 35.76 -35.16 -20.10
CA VAL A 28 34.31 -35.32 -19.97
C VAL A 28 33.66 -33.96 -20.26
N LYS A 29 33.05 -33.81 -21.44
CA LYS A 29 32.12 -32.72 -21.71
C LYS A 29 30.88 -32.97 -20.87
N ILE A 30 30.66 -32.09 -19.89
CA ILE A 30 29.39 -31.99 -19.17
C ILE A 30 28.44 -31.31 -20.15
N GLU A 31 27.54 -32.07 -20.77
CA GLU A 31 26.44 -31.49 -21.55
C GLU A 31 25.56 -30.70 -20.58
N THR A 32 25.61 -29.37 -20.66
CA THR A 32 24.69 -28.48 -19.97
C THR A 32 23.39 -28.45 -20.78
N SER A 33 22.29 -28.84 -20.16
CA SER A 33 20.96 -28.64 -20.71
C SER A 33 20.63 -27.14 -20.68
N ASP A 34 20.35 -26.59 -21.86
CA ASP A 34 19.75 -25.28 -22.08
C ASP A 34 18.25 -25.39 -21.77
N ASP A 35 17.92 -25.25 -20.49
CA ASP A 35 16.57 -25.47 -19.97
C ASP A 35 15.60 -24.33 -20.33
N ASP A 36 16.11 -23.14 -20.66
CA ASP A 36 15.34 -21.97 -21.10
C ASP A 36 15.34 -21.77 -22.62
N LYS A 37 16.08 -22.59 -23.37
CA LYS A 37 16.11 -22.66 -24.84
C LYS A 37 16.44 -21.32 -25.48
N ASP A 38 17.34 -20.57 -24.87
CA ASP A 38 17.83 -19.30 -25.40
C ASP A 38 19.02 -19.48 -26.36
N GLY A 39 19.54 -20.70 -26.48
CA GLY A 39 20.62 -21.04 -27.39
C GLY A 39 22.02 -20.76 -26.83
N GLU A 40 22.16 -20.38 -25.56
CA GLU A 40 23.44 -20.34 -24.85
C GLU A 40 23.60 -21.57 -23.93
N GLU A 41 24.81 -22.14 -23.88
CA GLU A 41 25.14 -23.07 -22.79
C GLU A 41 25.10 -22.28 -21.47
N ASN A 42 24.35 -22.77 -20.48
CA ASN A 42 24.32 -22.24 -19.12
C ASN A 42 25.74 -21.88 -18.62
N LYS A 43 26.05 -20.57 -18.58
CA LYS A 43 27.38 -20.05 -18.21
C LYS A 43 27.71 -20.45 -16.77
N LYS A 44 28.69 -21.35 -16.60
CA LYS A 44 29.31 -21.60 -15.30
C LYS A 44 30.06 -20.35 -14.83
N ASN A 45 29.48 -19.69 -13.83
CA ASN A 45 30.09 -18.89 -12.76
C ASN A 45 30.82 -17.59 -13.15
N ASP A 46 30.27 -16.45 -12.72
CA ASP A 46 31.08 -15.35 -12.16
C ASP A 46 31.27 -15.62 -10.65
N SER A 47 32.48 -15.98 -10.26
CA SER A 47 32.85 -16.40 -8.92
C SER A 47 33.47 -15.26 -8.11
N SER A 48 32.66 -14.26 -7.75
CA SER A 48 32.82 -13.54 -6.47
C SER A 48 31.47 -13.06 -5.93
N VAL A 49 30.50 -13.98 -5.86
CA VAL A 49 29.40 -13.83 -4.90
C VAL A 49 30.04 -13.99 -3.52
N THR A 50 30.30 -12.88 -2.83
CA THR A 50 30.56 -12.95 -1.40
C THR A 50 29.27 -13.45 -0.76
N ARG A 51 29.31 -14.65 -0.18
CA ARG A 51 28.18 -15.16 0.61
C ARG A 51 28.00 -14.25 1.84
N ASP A 52 26.74 -14.06 2.17
CA ASP A 52 26.19 -13.26 3.27
C ASP A 52 25.00 -14.09 3.73
N ASN A 53 25.24 -15.03 4.65
CA ASN A 53 24.36 -16.17 4.90
C ASN A 53 23.14 -15.79 5.78
N ASP A 54 23.25 -14.73 6.59
CA ASP A 54 22.14 -14.19 7.40
C ASP A 54 21.49 -12.90 6.83
N ASP A 55 22.02 -12.38 5.71
CA ASP A 55 21.61 -11.15 5.02
C ASP A 55 21.74 -9.88 5.91
N ASP A 56 22.67 -9.84 6.88
CA ASP A 56 22.89 -8.67 7.75
C ASP A 56 23.71 -7.54 7.08
N GLY A 57 24.32 -7.84 5.93
CA GLY A 57 25.12 -6.92 5.12
C GLY A 57 26.63 -6.99 5.36
N ILE A 58 27.10 -7.95 6.17
CA ILE A 58 28.51 -8.35 6.32
C ILE A 58 28.71 -9.62 5.49
N ILE A 59 29.90 -9.76 4.88
CA ILE A 59 30.22 -10.95 4.09
C ILE A 59 30.76 -12.02 5.00
N ASP A 60 30.40 -13.30 4.81
CA ASP A 60 30.81 -14.42 5.67
C ASP A 60 32.32 -14.41 5.96
N SER A 61 33.13 -14.13 4.93
CA SER A 61 34.60 -14.06 5.08
C SER A 61 35.14 -12.97 6.05
N LYS A 62 34.27 -12.05 6.50
CA LYS A 62 34.54 -10.97 7.46
C LYS A 62 33.58 -10.99 8.64
N ASP A 63 32.60 -11.88 8.64
CA ASP A 63 31.72 -12.12 9.76
C ASP A 63 32.38 -13.07 10.76
N GLN A 64 31.89 -13.08 12.00
CA GLN A 64 32.31 -14.01 13.04
C GLN A 64 31.17 -14.93 13.49
N ASP A 65 29.98 -14.74 12.92
CA ASP A 65 28.71 -15.38 13.24
C ASP A 65 27.90 -15.46 11.93
N ASP A 66 28.33 -16.33 11.01
CA ASP A 66 27.87 -16.35 9.60
C ASP A 66 26.35 -16.61 9.47
N ASP A 67 25.72 -17.33 10.40
CA ASP A 67 24.28 -17.59 10.42
C ASP A 67 23.47 -16.72 11.38
N GLY A 68 24.13 -15.91 12.22
CA GLY A 68 23.49 -14.99 13.15
C GLY A 68 22.69 -15.67 14.27
N ASP A 69 23.06 -16.89 14.69
CA ASP A 69 22.42 -17.59 15.80
C ASP A 69 22.90 -17.12 17.19
N GLY A 70 23.97 -16.30 17.22
CA GLY A 70 24.59 -15.75 18.42
C GLY A 70 25.73 -16.59 19.00
N ILE A 71 26.18 -17.62 18.29
CA ILE A 71 27.31 -18.49 18.61
C ILE A 71 28.40 -18.29 17.55
N LEU A 72 29.54 -17.73 17.96
CA LEU A 72 30.67 -17.51 17.04
C LEU A 72 31.09 -18.80 16.31
N ASP A 73 31.39 -18.71 15.00
CA ASP A 73 31.73 -19.86 14.14
C ASP A 73 32.84 -20.75 14.71
N LEU A 74 33.80 -20.15 15.42
CA LEU A 74 34.91 -20.86 16.07
C LEU A 74 34.49 -21.82 17.19
N LYS A 75 33.28 -21.64 17.72
CA LYS A 75 32.70 -22.42 18.82
C LYS A 75 31.46 -23.17 18.38
N ASP A 76 30.99 -22.88 17.18
CA ASP A 76 29.79 -23.48 16.67
C ASP A 76 30.09 -24.75 15.85
N LEU A 77 29.22 -25.74 16.00
CA LEU A 77 29.30 -27.01 15.29
C LEU A 77 28.62 -26.94 13.93
N LYS A 78 27.82 -25.91 13.67
CA LYS A 78 26.95 -25.79 12.51
C LYS A 78 26.88 -24.33 12.02
N PRO A 79 28.01 -23.70 11.60
CA PRO A 79 28.13 -22.24 11.47
C PRO A 79 27.30 -21.58 10.37
N LEU A 80 26.38 -22.32 9.74
CA LEU A 80 25.56 -21.89 8.62
C LEU A 80 24.09 -22.34 8.84
N ASP A 81 23.69 -22.66 10.07
CA ASP A 81 22.45 -23.33 10.49
C ASP A 81 21.87 -22.60 11.71
N ASN A 82 21.17 -21.49 11.45
CA ASN A 82 20.70 -20.56 12.48
C ASN A 82 19.88 -21.23 13.61
N ASP A 83 19.12 -22.29 13.31
CA ASP A 83 18.30 -22.98 14.30
C ASP A 83 18.87 -24.33 14.77
N ASN A 84 20.10 -24.63 14.36
CA ASN A 84 20.91 -25.78 14.74
C ASN A 84 20.21 -27.14 14.53
N ASP A 85 19.29 -27.22 13.56
CA ASP A 85 18.40 -28.37 13.40
C ASP A 85 19.03 -29.54 12.63
N GLY A 86 20.17 -29.31 11.96
CA GLY A 86 20.73 -30.29 11.05
C GLY A 86 20.97 -29.79 9.64
N GLN A 87 20.30 -28.72 9.22
CA GLN A 87 20.29 -28.24 7.83
C GLN A 87 20.78 -26.81 7.74
N ASN A 88 21.67 -26.55 6.79
CA ASN A 88 22.13 -25.19 6.53
C ASN A 88 20.98 -24.30 6.04
N ASP A 89 21.03 -23.01 6.37
CA ASP A 89 20.02 -22.00 6.03
C ASP A 89 19.79 -21.84 4.52
N ASP A 90 20.80 -22.15 3.70
CA ASP A 90 20.72 -22.07 2.24
C ASP A 90 19.77 -23.12 1.63
N VAL A 91 19.58 -24.24 2.32
CA VAL A 91 18.69 -25.34 1.93
C VAL A 91 17.46 -25.46 2.83
N ASP A 92 17.52 -24.90 4.04
CA ASP A 92 16.42 -24.91 4.99
C ASP A 92 15.28 -23.96 4.55
N GLN A 93 14.04 -24.47 4.64
CA GLN A 93 12.84 -23.71 4.32
C GLN A 93 12.06 -23.25 5.56
N ASP A 94 12.42 -23.70 6.76
CA ASP A 94 11.77 -23.30 8.00
C ASP A 94 11.77 -21.77 8.13
N THR A 95 12.93 -21.15 8.07
CA THR A 95 13.09 -19.71 8.33
C THR A 95 12.28 -18.88 7.33
N LYS A 96 12.29 -19.29 6.06
CA LYS A 96 11.49 -18.71 4.98
C LYS A 96 9.99 -18.89 5.19
N ILE A 97 9.55 -20.04 5.71
CA ILE A 97 8.15 -20.33 6.04
C ILE A 97 7.70 -19.50 7.25
N LYS A 98 8.51 -19.40 8.31
CA LYS A 98 8.24 -18.55 9.49
C LYS A 98 8.13 -17.07 9.08
N ARG A 99 9.09 -16.54 8.30
CA ARG A 99 9.05 -15.16 7.77
C ARG A 99 7.80 -14.91 6.91
N ARG A 100 7.44 -15.86 6.03
CA ARG A 100 6.20 -15.79 5.22
C ARG A 100 4.93 -15.82 6.09
N ALA A 101 4.87 -16.69 7.09
CA ALA A 101 3.74 -16.80 8.01
C ALA A 101 3.57 -15.54 8.85
N VAL A 102 4.66 -14.96 9.34
CA VAL A 102 4.65 -13.67 10.07
C VAL A 102 4.20 -12.54 9.15
N LYS A 103 4.73 -12.45 7.93
CA LYS A 103 4.32 -11.46 6.93
C LYS A 103 2.83 -11.57 6.57
N ALA A 104 2.32 -12.79 6.42
CA ALA A 104 0.91 -13.05 6.16
C ALA A 104 0.02 -12.65 7.35
N LYS A 105 0.43 -12.95 8.59
CA LYS A 105 -0.27 -12.52 9.80
C LYS A 105 -0.30 -11.00 9.93
N ILE A 106 0.83 -10.31 9.69
CA ILE A 106 0.92 -8.85 9.72
C ILE A 106 0.02 -8.22 8.64
N LYS A 107 -0.02 -8.81 7.43
CA LYS A 107 -0.91 -8.36 6.37
C LYS A 107 -2.39 -8.52 6.77
N ALA A 108 -2.75 -9.68 7.31
CA ALA A 108 -4.12 -9.97 7.74
C ALA A 108 -4.56 -9.05 8.90
N THR A 109 -3.71 -8.81 9.90
CA THR A 109 -4.03 -7.89 11.00
C THR A 109 -4.16 -6.44 10.52
N ARG A 110 -3.34 -6.02 9.56
CA ARG A 110 -3.44 -4.70 8.92
C ARG A 110 -4.74 -4.54 8.13
N GLU A 111 -5.13 -5.55 7.37
CA GLU A 111 -6.37 -5.56 6.60
C GLU A 111 -7.61 -5.54 7.52
N ALA A 112 -7.62 -6.34 8.59
CA ALA A 112 -8.70 -6.34 9.58
C ALA A 112 -8.83 -4.99 10.28
N PHE A 113 -7.72 -4.38 10.70
CA PHE A 113 -7.72 -3.05 11.31
C PHE A 113 -8.24 -1.98 10.33
N LYS A 114 -7.86 -2.07 9.05
CA LYS A 114 -8.35 -1.17 7.99
C LYS A 114 -9.87 -1.26 7.85
N GLN A 115 -10.44 -2.47 7.82
CA GLN A 115 -11.89 -2.67 7.72
C GLN A 115 -12.65 -2.13 8.95
N GLU A 116 -12.20 -2.42 10.17
CA GLU A 116 -12.81 -1.88 11.38
C GLU A 116 -12.77 -0.34 11.41
N TRP A 117 -11.69 0.23 10.92
CA TRP A 117 -11.53 1.68 10.88
C TRP A 117 -12.40 2.32 9.78
N GLU A 118 -12.52 1.69 8.62
CA GLU A 118 -13.43 2.10 7.55
C GLU A 118 -14.88 2.11 8.04
N THR A 119 -15.33 1.07 8.74
CA THR A 119 -16.70 1.02 9.29
C THR A 119 -16.95 2.11 10.34
N LYS A 120 -16.01 2.34 11.26
CA LYS A 120 -16.08 3.46 12.22
C LYS A 120 -16.14 4.82 11.53
N ARG A 121 -15.45 4.98 10.40
CA ARG A 121 -15.52 6.21 9.60
C ARG A 121 -16.87 6.40 8.94
N GLU A 122 -17.46 5.33 8.40
CA GLU A 122 -18.77 5.40 7.77
C GLU A 122 -19.88 5.76 8.77
N THR A 123 -19.86 5.19 9.97
CA THR A 123 -20.85 5.52 11.01
C THR A 123 -20.73 6.98 11.44
N ILE A 124 -19.51 7.45 11.70
CA ILE A 124 -19.24 8.86 11.99
C ILE A 124 -19.73 9.76 10.84
N LYS A 125 -19.47 9.37 9.58
CA LYS A 125 -19.92 10.14 8.41
C LYS A 125 -21.45 10.27 8.36
N LYS A 126 -22.19 9.17 8.59
CA LYS A 126 -23.66 9.18 8.61
C LYS A 126 -24.21 10.06 9.74
N GLU A 127 -23.64 9.97 10.94
CA GLU A 127 -24.06 10.82 12.06
C GLU A 127 -23.77 12.31 11.81
N LEU A 128 -22.63 12.62 11.21
CA LEU A 128 -22.26 13.99 10.83
C LEU A 128 -23.23 14.57 9.80
N GLU A 129 -23.58 13.79 8.78
CA GLU A 129 -24.54 14.18 7.74
C GLU A 129 -25.91 14.50 8.35
N LEU A 130 -26.39 13.68 9.28
CA LEU A 130 -27.65 13.91 9.99
C LEU A 130 -27.60 15.21 10.83
N LYS A 131 -26.50 15.48 11.53
CA LYS A 131 -26.33 16.74 12.29
C LYS A 131 -26.27 17.97 11.38
N ARG A 132 -25.70 17.84 10.18
CA ARG A 132 -25.66 18.92 9.17
C ARG A 132 -27.05 19.26 8.65
N GLU A 133 -27.84 18.26 8.30
CA GLU A 133 -29.21 18.47 7.81
C GLU A 133 -30.10 19.07 8.90
N LYS A 134 -29.95 18.63 10.15
CA LYS A 134 -30.60 19.27 11.31
C LYS A 134 -30.20 20.74 11.51
N ALA A 135 -28.97 21.12 11.19
CA ALA A 135 -28.54 22.52 11.27
C ALA A 135 -29.13 23.37 10.14
N LYS A 136 -29.17 22.83 8.91
CA LYS A 136 -29.78 23.51 7.74
C LYS A 136 -31.28 23.75 7.95
N THR A 137 -32.01 22.72 8.33
CA THR A 137 -33.45 22.83 8.64
C THR A 137 -33.74 23.88 9.72
N LYS A 138 -32.94 23.92 10.80
CA LYS A 138 -33.06 24.97 11.81
C LYS A 138 -32.86 26.36 11.20
N LEU A 139 -31.84 26.57 10.37
CA LEU A 139 -31.63 27.87 9.70
C LEU A 139 -32.81 28.27 8.81
N GLU A 140 -33.41 27.33 8.08
CA GLU A 140 -34.63 27.60 7.29
C GLU A 140 -35.79 28.02 8.18
N THR A 141 -36.02 27.34 9.31
CA THR A 141 -37.07 27.77 10.26
C THR A 141 -36.79 29.17 10.84
N LEU A 142 -35.52 29.53 11.05
CA LEU A 142 -35.16 30.88 11.49
C LEU A 142 -35.47 31.93 10.41
N LYS A 143 -35.25 31.60 9.14
CA LYS A 143 -35.55 32.46 7.98
C LYS A 143 -37.06 32.71 7.85
N GLU A 144 -37.87 31.68 8.04
CA GLU A 144 -39.34 31.81 8.07
C GLU A 144 -39.81 32.71 9.23
N ASN A 145 -39.24 32.54 10.42
CA ASN A 145 -39.59 33.35 11.59
C ASN A 145 -39.26 34.84 11.38
N ILE A 146 -38.16 35.18 10.68
CA ILE A 146 -37.79 36.58 10.38
C ILE A 146 -38.80 37.26 9.45
N LYS A 147 -39.37 36.53 8.46
CA LYS A 147 -40.38 37.09 7.54
C LYS A 147 -41.65 37.59 8.24
N SER A 148 -41.90 37.12 9.46
CA SER A 148 -43.05 37.54 10.28
C SER A 148 -42.80 38.81 11.10
N GLU A 149 -41.56 39.32 11.14
CA GLU A 149 -41.18 40.48 11.94
C GLU A 149 -41.60 41.79 11.25
N ARG A 150 -42.43 42.60 11.91
CA ARG A 150 -43.00 43.84 11.33
C ARG A 150 -42.04 45.03 11.24
N ASP A 151 -40.92 44.96 11.95
CA ASP A 151 -39.91 46.01 11.93
C ASP A 151 -38.89 45.72 10.82
N GLU A 152 -39.07 46.37 9.66
CA GLU A 152 -38.32 46.10 8.44
C GLU A 152 -36.80 46.26 8.59
N ILE A 153 -36.35 47.22 9.41
CA ILE A 153 -34.92 47.46 9.64
C ILE A 153 -34.33 46.31 10.44
N LYS A 154 -35.03 45.90 11.50
CA LYS A 154 -34.61 44.79 12.35
C LYS A 154 -34.66 43.45 11.61
N ALA A 155 -35.66 43.26 10.76
CA ALA A 155 -35.77 42.10 9.86
C ALA A 155 -34.59 42.03 8.89
N LYS A 156 -34.24 43.14 8.20
CA LYS A 156 -33.09 43.21 7.27
C LYS A 156 -31.75 42.90 7.95
N ILE A 157 -31.53 43.39 9.18
CA ILE A 157 -30.32 43.09 9.94
C ILE A 157 -30.21 41.60 10.26
N LYS A 158 -31.31 40.99 10.71
CA LYS A 158 -31.36 39.56 11.03
C LYS A 158 -31.23 38.68 9.79
N GLU A 159 -31.85 39.08 8.69
CA GLU A 159 -31.74 38.40 7.40
C GLU A 159 -30.29 38.39 6.89
N THR A 160 -29.64 39.55 6.82
CA THR A 160 -28.23 39.66 6.41
C THR A 160 -27.32 38.79 7.29
N ARG A 161 -27.64 38.70 8.59
CA ARG A 161 -26.91 37.85 9.54
C ARG A 161 -27.11 36.36 9.23
N ILE A 162 -28.32 35.92 8.91
CA ILE A 162 -28.61 34.53 8.54
C ILE A 162 -27.95 34.18 7.20
N GLU A 163 -28.04 35.05 6.19
CA GLU A 163 -27.35 34.86 4.91
C GLU A 163 -25.83 34.74 5.06
N GLY A 164 -25.23 35.56 5.92
CA GLY A 164 -23.80 35.48 6.22
C GLY A 164 -23.41 34.15 6.86
N ARG A 165 -24.30 33.56 7.68
CA ARG A 165 -24.10 32.24 8.26
C ARG A 165 -24.25 31.13 7.24
N GLU A 166 -25.27 31.20 6.39
CA GLU A 166 -25.51 30.27 5.29
C GLU A 166 -24.28 30.18 4.37
N LYS A 167 -23.78 31.32 3.91
CA LYS A 167 -22.54 31.41 3.12
C LYS A 167 -21.31 30.88 3.85
N ALA A 168 -21.26 30.99 5.19
CA ALA A 168 -20.17 30.43 5.97
C ALA A 168 -20.21 28.89 5.99
N LEU A 169 -21.40 28.27 6.01
CA LEU A 169 -21.55 26.81 5.93
C LEU A 169 -21.07 26.28 4.58
N GLU A 170 -21.46 26.95 3.49
CA GLU A 170 -21.17 26.49 2.12
C GLU A 170 -19.68 26.49 1.78
N ARG A 171 -18.91 27.45 2.31
CA ARG A 171 -17.48 27.61 1.95
C ARG A 171 -16.63 26.41 2.34
N PHE A 172 -16.84 25.90 3.55
CA PHE A 172 -16.09 24.73 4.04
C PHE A 172 -16.59 23.44 3.40
N ASP A 173 -17.90 23.30 3.21
CA ASP A 173 -18.47 22.14 2.54
C ASP A 173 -17.97 22.02 1.10
N GLY A 174 -17.97 23.12 0.34
CA GLY A 174 -17.42 23.10 -1.02
C GLY A 174 -15.92 22.82 -1.07
N ALA A 175 -15.14 23.21 -0.05
CA ALA A 175 -13.72 22.85 0.04
C ALA A 175 -13.52 21.36 0.34
N ILE A 176 -14.31 20.80 1.25
CA ILE A 176 -14.32 19.37 1.59
C ILE A 176 -14.70 18.54 0.35
N GLU A 177 -15.70 18.98 -0.41
CA GLU A 177 -16.13 18.31 -1.65
C GLU A 177 -15.01 18.29 -2.68
N ARG A 178 -14.37 19.43 -2.97
CA ARG A 178 -13.23 19.48 -3.92
C ARG A 178 -12.08 18.55 -3.52
N LEU A 179 -11.76 18.46 -2.24
CA LEU A 179 -10.71 17.56 -1.74
C LEU A 179 -11.14 16.10 -1.79
N THR A 180 -12.43 15.82 -1.57
CA THR A 180 -12.99 14.47 -1.73
C THR A 180 -12.87 14.01 -3.18
N ASN A 181 -13.31 14.84 -4.13
CA ASN A 181 -13.20 14.55 -5.56
C ASN A 181 -11.74 14.40 -6.03
N LEU A 182 -10.79 15.10 -5.41
CA LEU A 182 -9.36 14.91 -5.67
C LEU A 182 -8.86 13.56 -5.13
N LYS A 183 -9.24 13.19 -3.90
CA LYS A 183 -8.92 11.89 -3.31
C LYS A 183 -9.42 10.74 -4.19
N ASP A 184 -10.67 10.83 -4.64
CA ASP A 184 -11.31 9.76 -5.43
C ASP A 184 -10.62 9.59 -6.80
N ARG A 185 -10.23 10.69 -7.47
CA ARG A 185 -9.41 10.62 -8.69
C ARG A 185 -8.02 10.01 -8.46
N ILE A 186 -7.40 10.26 -7.31
CA ILE A 186 -6.11 9.65 -6.99
C ILE A 186 -6.28 8.15 -6.77
N LEU A 187 -7.34 7.73 -6.05
CA LEU A 187 -7.67 6.31 -5.85
C LEU A 187 -7.92 5.59 -7.17
N GLU A 188 -8.71 6.17 -8.07
CA GLU A 188 -8.95 5.61 -9.41
C GLU A 188 -7.63 5.43 -10.18
N ARG A 189 -6.72 6.42 -10.09
CA ARG A 189 -5.40 6.32 -10.74
C ARG A 189 -4.51 5.28 -10.08
N MET A 190 -4.60 5.09 -8.75
CA MET A 190 -3.86 4.07 -8.03
C MET A 190 -4.26 2.67 -8.50
N SER A 191 -5.55 2.38 -8.61
CA SER A 191 -6.03 1.08 -9.13
C SER A 191 -5.52 0.80 -10.55
N ALA A 192 -5.49 1.82 -11.42
CA ALA A 192 -4.92 1.68 -12.76
C ALA A 192 -3.40 1.44 -12.79
N LEU A 193 -2.67 1.83 -11.73
CA LEU A 193 -1.22 1.64 -11.58
C LEU A 193 -0.89 0.29 -10.91
N GLU A 194 -1.74 -0.20 -10.00
CA GLU A 194 -1.65 -1.54 -9.42
C GLU A 194 -1.75 -2.63 -10.50
N LEU A 195 -2.64 -2.46 -11.48
CA LEU A 195 -2.74 -3.35 -12.66
C LEU A 195 -1.45 -3.35 -13.50
N LYS A 196 -0.65 -2.29 -13.39
CA LYS A 196 0.66 -2.18 -14.03
C LYS A 196 1.78 -2.55 -13.07
N GLU A 197 1.48 -3.23 -11.95
CA GLU A 197 2.38 -3.67 -10.89
C GLU A 197 3.32 -2.55 -10.40
N VAL A 198 2.79 -1.33 -10.25
CA VAL A 198 3.49 -0.23 -9.59
C VAL A 198 3.21 -0.31 -8.09
N ASP A 199 4.25 -0.19 -7.26
CA ASP A 199 4.08 -0.11 -5.81
C ASP A 199 3.35 1.20 -5.43
N VAL A 200 2.22 1.06 -4.74
CA VAL A 200 1.38 2.16 -4.26
C VAL A 200 1.40 2.33 -2.74
N THR A 201 2.16 1.51 -2.00
CA THR A 201 2.09 1.43 -0.53
C THR A 201 2.33 2.78 0.16
N LYS A 202 3.30 3.56 -0.35
CA LYS A 202 3.61 4.92 0.15
C LYS A 202 2.50 5.91 -0.19
N ALA A 203 1.84 5.77 -1.34
CA ALA A 203 0.73 6.63 -1.72
C ALA A 203 -0.52 6.36 -0.89
N GLU A 204 -0.78 5.10 -0.53
CA GLU A 204 -1.88 4.69 0.35
C GLU A 204 -1.77 5.30 1.75
N SER A 205 -0.57 5.36 2.32
CA SER A 205 -0.36 5.94 3.66
C SER A 205 -0.67 7.45 3.69
N PHE A 206 -0.31 8.17 2.62
CA PHE A 206 -0.67 9.56 2.44
C PHE A 206 -2.17 9.76 2.24
N ILE A 207 -2.86 8.86 1.52
CA ILE A 207 -4.32 8.88 1.37
C ILE A 207 -5.02 8.64 2.71
N ALA A 208 -4.57 7.67 3.50
CA ALA A 208 -5.11 7.41 4.83
C ALA A 208 -4.96 8.63 5.75
N THR A 209 -3.82 9.33 5.66
CA THR A 209 -3.57 10.59 6.37
C THR A 209 -4.53 11.67 5.91
N ALA A 210 -4.66 11.88 4.60
CA ALA A 210 -5.58 12.88 4.02
C ALA A 210 -7.03 12.63 4.46
N GLU A 211 -7.48 11.37 4.44
CA GLU A 211 -8.84 11.02 4.80
C GLU A 211 -9.12 11.22 6.29
N THR A 212 -8.13 10.96 7.16
CA THR A 212 -8.23 11.29 8.60
C THR A 212 -8.45 12.77 8.81
N LYS A 213 -7.62 13.61 8.19
CA LYS A 213 -7.70 15.07 8.32
C LYS A 213 -9.00 15.62 7.72
N LEU A 214 -9.45 15.06 6.60
CA LEU A 214 -10.73 15.40 5.97
C LEU A 214 -11.91 15.09 6.90
N ASN A 215 -11.90 13.93 7.57
CA ASN A 215 -12.97 13.56 8.52
C ASN A 215 -12.97 14.46 9.75
N THR A 216 -11.80 14.80 10.30
CA THR A 216 -11.70 15.78 11.39
C THR A 216 -12.21 17.16 10.95
N ALA A 217 -11.88 17.61 9.74
CA ALA A 217 -12.40 18.86 9.19
C ALA A 217 -13.93 18.82 9.04
N LYS A 218 -14.50 17.68 8.61
CA LYS A 218 -15.94 17.48 8.55
C LYS A 218 -16.59 17.62 9.92
N THR A 219 -16.02 17.00 10.96
CA THR A 219 -16.51 17.09 12.34
C THR A 219 -16.51 18.53 12.85
N LYS A 220 -15.38 19.24 12.74
CA LYS A 220 -15.27 20.63 13.19
C LYS A 220 -16.20 21.57 12.42
N THR A 221 -16.45 21.29 11.13
CA THR A 221 -17.44 22.03 10.34
C THR A 221 -18.84 21.84 10.91
N VAL A 222 -19.21 20.63 11.36
CA VAL A 222 -20.51 20.40 12.02
C VAL A 222 -20.62 21.16 13.34
N GLU A 223 -19.56 21.20 14.14
CA GLU A 223 -19.53 21.98 15.39
C GLU A 223 -19.70 23.48 15.13
N ALA A 224 -18.98 24.02 14.14
CA ALA A 224 -19.13 25.41 13.71
C ALA A 224 -20.56 25.70 13.23
N ASN A 225 -21.12 24.81 12.40
CA ASN A 225 -22.48 24.95 11.87
C ASN A 225 -23.53 24.89 12.97
N ALA A 226 -23.33 24.05 13.98
CA ALA A 226 -24.20 23.98 15.15
C ALA A 226 -24.23 25.33 15.88
N LEU A 227 -23.07 25.93 16.18
CA LEU A 227 -22.99 27.26 16.82
C LEU A 227 -23.73 28.35 16.03
N LEU A 228 -23.71 28.26 14.70
CA LEU A 228 -24.39 29.23 13.83
C LEU A 228 -25.91 29.00 13.72
N ALA A 229 -26.40 27.80 13.98
CA ALA A 229 -27.80 27.42 13.79
C ALA A 229 -28.72 27.65 15.01
N PHE A 230 -28.19 28.10 16.16
CA PHE A 230 -28.98 28.15 17.42
C PHE A 230 -29.77 29.44 17.67
N SER A 231 -29.47 30.56 17.01
CA SER A 231 -30.11 31.84 17.36
C SER A 231 -30.26 32.78 16.16
N ILE A 232 -31.29 33.60 16.14
CA ILE A 232 -31.46 34.70 15.16
C ILE A 232 -30.61 35.92 15.55
N ASP A 233 -30.31 36.03 16.84
CA ASP A 233 -29.67 37.18 17.43
C ASP A 233 -28.15 37.14 17.29
N GLU A 234 -27.50 38.20 17.76
CA GLU A 234 -26.05 38.31 17.70
C GLU A 234 -25.39 37.20 18.53
N LEU A 235 -24.32 36.61 18.00
CA LEU A 235 -23.54 35.64 18.76
C LEU A 235 -22.90 36.33 19.98
N THR A 236 -22.89 35.61 21.10
CA THR A 236 -22.11 36.00 22.28
C THR A 236 -20.62 36.09 21.93
N LEU A 237 -19.86 36.87 22.69
CA LEU A 237 -18.41 37.01 22.50
C LEU A 237 -17.69 35.66 22.58
N GLU A 238 -18.12 34.80 23.52
CA GLU A 238 -17.60 33.45 23.67
C GLU A 238 -17.81 32.61 22.40
N ASN A 239 -19.02 32.63 21.83
CA ASN A 239 -19.32 31.87 20.61
C ASN A 239 -18.57 32.42 19.39
N LYS A 240 -18.37 33.75 19.31
CA LYS A 240 -17.53 34.36 18.27
C LYS A 240 -16.09 33.88 18.34
N THR A 241 -15.51 33.81 19.54
CA THR A 241 -14.15 33.32 19.76
C THR A 241 -14.04 31.84 19.39
N LYS A 242 -14.97 30.99 19.86
CA LYS A 242 -15.01 29.56 19.49
C LYS A 242 -15.11 29.36 17.97
N LEU A 243 -15.98 30.12 17.31
CA LEU A 243 -16.13 30.05 15.85
C LEU A 243 -14.85 30.42 15.12
N ARG A 244 -14.13 31.45 15.59
CA ARG A 244 -12.84 31.85 15.02
C ARG A 244 -11.80 30.73 15.14
N THR A 245 -11.69 30.11 16.31
CA THR A 245 -10.79 28.98 16.54
C THR A 245 -11.14 27.80 15.63
N LEU A 246 -12.41 27.37 15.60
CA LEU A 246 -12.87 26.29 14.74
C LEU A 246 -12.56 26.57 13.26
N THR A 247 -12.80 27.81 12.81
CA THR A 247 -12.51 28.23 11.44
C THR A 247 -11.03 28.08 11.09
N GLN A 248 -10.13 28.51 11.98
CA GLN A 248 -8.68 28.38 11.79
C GLN A 248 -8.25 26.91 11.76
N GLU A 249 -8.79 26.09 12.65
CA GLU A 249 -8.49 24.67 12.70
C GLU A 249 -8.98 23.93 11.44
N ILE A 250 -10.19 24.24 10.95
CA ILE A 250 -10.71 23.69 9.69
C ILE A 250 -9.78 24.08 8.54
N GLN A 251 -9.38 25.35 8.44
CA GLN A 251 -8.46 25.82 7.39
C GLN A 251 -7.13 25.05 7.41
N THR A 252 -6.55 24.86 8.59
CA THR A 252 -5.32 24.07 8.77
C THR A 252 -5.52 22.63 8.32
N LEU A 253 -6.59 21.97 8.76
CA LEU A 253 -6.89 20.58 8.39
C LEU A 253 -7.11 20.41 6.88
N LEU A 254 -7.80 21.36 6.24
CA LEU A 254 -8.01 21.33 4.78
C LEU A 254 -6.70 21.54 4.01
N LYS A 255 -5.83 22.44 4.50
CA LYS A 255 -4.49 22.64 3.92
C LYS A 255 -3.66 21.37 4.04
N GLU A 256 -3.61 20.78 5.22
CA GLU A 256 -2.86 19.55 5.45
C GLU A 256 -3.41 18.34 4.69
N THR A 257 -4.74 18.27 4.50
CA THR A 257 -5.38 17.28 3.64
C THR A 257 -4.88 17.42 2.21
N ARG A 258 -4.90 18.65 1.68
CA ARG A 258 -4.40 18.95 0.34
C ARG A 258 -2.93 18.59 0.19
N ASP A 259 -2.11 18.92 1.18
CA ASP A 259 -0.67 18.66 1.14
C ASP A 259 -0.40 17.14 1.18
N ALA A 260 -1.13 16.37 1.99
CA ALA A 260 -1.05 14.90 1.97
C ALA A 260 -1.51 14.28 0.63
N LEU A 261 -2.57 14.80 0.01
CA LEU A 261 -2.99 14.36 -1.34
C LEU A 261 -1.92 14.67 -2.39
N LYS A 262 -1.25 15.82 -2.28
CA LYS A 262 -0.12 16.18 -3.14
C LYS A 262 1.06 15.22 -2.96
N ASP A 263 1.38 14.86 -1.72
CA ASP A 263 2.47 13.93 -1.41
C ASP A 263 2.17 12.52 -1.88
N SER A 264 0.89 12.08 -1.81
CA SER A 264 0.44 10.83 -2.44
C SER A 264 0.71 10.81 -3.94
N VAL A 265 0.33 11.88 -4.65
CA VAL A 265 0.61 12.01 -6.10
C VAL A 265 2.11 12.04 -6.37
N LYS A 266 2.91 12.68 -5.52
CA LYS A 266 4.37 12.70 -5.66
C LYS A 266 4.96 11.30 -5.50
N ALA A 267 4.53 10.56 -4.48
CA ALA A 267 4.96 9.18 -4.26
C ALA A 267 4.65 8.28 -5.47
N LEU A 268 3.44 8.39 -6.05
CA LEU A 268 3.10 7.65 -7.27
C LEU A 268 3.99 8.01 -8.46
N ARG A 269 4.35 9.29 -8.62
CA ARG A 269 5.26 9.71 -9.70
C ARG A 269 6.67 9.14 -9.53
N GLU A 270 7.17 9.11 -8.30
CA GLU A 270 8.48 8.53 -7.96
C GLU A 270 8.49 7.03 -8.27
N THR A 271 7.46 6.29 -7.86
CA THR A 271 7.40 4.83 -8.11
C THR A 271 7.20 4.49 -9.59
N ILE A 272 6.42 5.28 -10.33
CA ILE A 272 6.30 5.15 -11.79
C ILE A 272 7.65 5.40 -12.48
N LYS A 273 8.38 6.45 -12.06
CA LYS A 273 9.67 6.79 -12.65
C LYS A 273 10.68 5.65 -12.48
N ILE A 274 10.78 5.10 -11.27
CA ILE A 274 11.63 3.94 -10.98
C ILE A 274 11.25 2.76 -11.87
N LYS A 275 9.95 2.47 -12.00
CA LYS A 275 9.47 1.37 -12.85
C LYS A 275 9.81 1.56 -14.34
N ILE A 276 9.74 2.79 -14.84
CA ILE A 276 10.13 3.08 -16.22
C ILE A 276 11.63 2.86 -16.38
N GLU A 277 12.47 3.42 -15.49
CA GLU A 277 13.93 3.29 -15.55
C GLU A 277 14.41 1.84 -15.46
N THR A 278 13.78 1.01 -14.61
CA THR A 278 14.09 -0.42 -14.55
C THR A 278 13.70 -1.14 -15.84
N LYS A 279 12.55 -0.81 -16.43
CA LYS A 279 12.12 -1.39 -17.71
C LYS A 279 13.05 -1.00 -18.86
N THR A 280 13.46 0.27 -18.94
CA THR A 280 14.38 0.73 -19.99
C THR A 280 15.76 0.08 -19.88
N LYS A 281 16.26 -0.15 -18.65
CA LYS A 281 17.54 -0.81 -18.42
C LYS A 281 17.53 -2.26 -18.92
N VAL A 282 16.44 -2.98 -18.67
CA VAL A 282 16.22 -4.36 -19.16
C VAL A 282 16.12 -4.40 -20.69
N GLU A 283 15.44 -3.44 -21.32
CA GLU A 283 15.33 -3.36 -22.79
C GLU A 283 16.68 -3.05 -23.47
N THR A 284 17.51 -2.19 -22.87
CA THR A 284 18.85 -1.88 -23.40
C THR A 284 19.87 -3.01 -23.26
N SER A 285 19.78 -3.86 -22.23
CA SER A 285 20.64 -5.05 -22.13
C SER A 285 20.31 -6.09 -23.20
N THR A 286 19.03 -6.25 -23.54
CA THR A 286 18.58 -7.21 -24.57
C THR A 286 18.92 -6.82 -26.01
N THR A 287 19.18 -5.53 -26.30
CA THR A 287 19.53 -5.08 -27.67
C THR A 287 21.02 -5.18 -28.00
N THR A 288 21.89 -5.27 -26.99
CA THR A 288 23.35 -5.41 -27.18
C THR A 288 23.79 -6.84 -27.47
N GLU A 289 22.97 -7.85 -27.15
CA GLU A 289 23.29 -9.27 -27.39
C GLU A 289 22.90 -9.75 -28.79
N THR A 290 22.12 -8.98 -29.56
CA THR A 290 21.66 -9.39 -30.90
C THR A 290 22.55 -8.93 -32.05
N ASN A 291 23.73 -8.35 -31.77
CA ASN A 291 24.58 -7.71 -32.78
C ASN A 291 26.08 -8.06 -32.65
N GLN A 292 26.40 -9.29 -32.25
CA GLN A 292 27.76 -9.87 -32.34
C GLN A 292 27.72 -11.26 -32.96
#